data_AF-A0A812WPI9-F1
#
_entry.id   AF-A0A812WPI9-F1
#
_cell.length_a   1.000
_cell.length_b   1.000
_cell.length_c   1.000
_cell.angle_alpha   90.00
_cell.angle_beta   90.00
_cell.angle_gamma   90.00
#
_symmetry.space_group_name_H-M   'P 1'
#
loop_
_entity.id
_entity.type
_entity.pdbx_description
1 polymer ?
#
loop_
_entity_poly.entity_id
_entity_poly.type
_entity_poly.pdbx_seq_one_letter_code
_entity_poly.pdbx_strand_id
1 'polypeptide(L)'
;MPVKRKTVSNVKRKPAAALPARKRRKEDGPACGVFVQNAPRGTDVQARFSNERFAEGGFRHVYKGVYLSGPREGEECVMKEFKTGSVHEATFFEADVQAVKKAGQLIQKFNDANIVSKRVYLNEPEVWSGSGGRIAGHKVLVEPMIQGTYFRFNSNTGYAEPDTATMQALSHFSYHISNGQYLLCDLQGGRYDGFYILTDPVIHSKGKEFGGTDLGQEGIENFMAHHRCGRFCDPNWKLPPAKKLIPRFEAVAGTTFGEAAALFTKEQRKDLEIKVNKEVRISIRKLWEGALPSDKKQIVVDRSKRVTAKAVPS
;
A
#
# COMPACT_ATOMS: atom_id res chain seq x y z
N MET A 1 65.95 -36.70 36.62
CA MET A 1 66.19 -35.47 35.83
C MET A 1 64.88 -35.04 35.18
N PRO A 2 64.43 -33.78 35.32
CA PRO A 2 63.09 -33.38 34.91
C PRO A 2 63.02 -33.05 33.41
N VAL A 3 61.92 -33.47 32.78
CA VAL A 3 61.60 -33.21 31.37
C VAL A 3 61.20 -31.74 31.20
N LYS A 4 62.01 -30.97 30.45
CA LYS A 4 61.71 -29.57 30.09
C LYS A 4 60.53 -29.50 29.12
N ARG A 5 59.41 -28.90 29.56
CA ARG A 5 58.30 -28.49 28.67
C ARG A 5 58.78 -27.37 27.74
N LYS A 6 58.67 -27.57 26.43
CA LYS A 6 58.84 -26.51 25.42
C LYS A 6 57.61 -25.59 25.44
N THR A 7 57.84 -24.30 25.63
CA THR A 7 56.85 -23.22 25.46
C THR A 7 56.53 -23.04 23.98
N VAL A 8 55.24 -23.07 23.64
CA VAL A 8 54.74 -22.77 22.28
C VAL A 8 54.68 -21.25 22.12
N SER A 9 55.45 -20.72 21.17
CA SER A 9 55.44 -19.29 20.81
C SER A 9 54.10 -18.90 20.18
N ASN A 10 53.47 -17.88 20.74
CA ASN A 10 52.20 -17.33 20.29
C ASN A 10 52.40 -16.56 18.96
N VAL A 11 51.99 -17.14 17.83
CA VAL A 11 51.99 -16.46 16.53
C VAL A 11 50.81 -15.49 16.49
N LYS A 12 51.07 -14.18 16.60
CA LYS A 12 50.06 -13.14 16.37
C LYS A 12 49.57 -13.22 14.92
N ARG A 13 48.34 -13.70 14.71
CA ARG A 13 47.65 -13.59 13.41
C ARG A 13 47.35 -12.10 13.14
N LYS A 14 47.84 -11.57 12.03
CA LYS A 14 47.40 -10.27 11.51
C LYS A 14 45.89 -10.34 11.21
N PRO A 15 45.08 -9.33 11.56
CA PRO A 15 43.69 -9.30 11.17
C PRO A 15 43.61 -9.20 9.63
N ALA A 16 42.72 -10.01 9.04
CA ALA A 16 42.43 -9.93 7.62
C ALA A 16 41.92 -8.52 7.30
N ALA A 17 42.51 -7.88 6.27
CA ALA A 17 42.02 -6.61 5.77
C ALA A 17 40.55 -6.78 5.34
N ALA A 18 39.67 -5.92 5.88
CA ALA A 18 38.29 -5.89 5.47
C ALA A 18 38.23 -5.65 3.95
N LEU A 19 37.53 -6.53 3.24
CA LEU A 19 37.22 -6.32 1.83
C LEU A 19 36.48 -4.99 1.68
N PRO A 20 36.81 -4.16 0.69
CA PRO A 20 36.13 -2.88 0.49
C PRO A 20 34.62 -3.11 0.31
N ALA A 21 33.82 -2.32 1.02
CA ALA A 21 32.37 -2.36 0.90
C ALA A 21 31.98 -2.17 -0.57
N ARG A 22 31.26 -3.15 -1.13
CA ARG A 22 30.77 -3.10 -2.51
C ARG A 22 29.92 -1.84 -2.67
N LYS A 23 30.25 -0.97 -3.63
CA LYS A 23 29.38 0.15 -4.02
C LYS A 23 28.01 -0.41 -4.37
N ARG A 24 26.99 0.04 -3.62
CA ARG A 24 25.61 -0.37 -3.78
C ARG A 24 25.18 -0.09 -5.21
N ARG A 25 24.61 -1.10 -5.90
CA ARG A 25 24.08 -0.87 -7.25
C ARG A 25 22.76 -0.10 -7.12
N LYS A 26 22.41 0.68 -8.15
CA LYS A 26 21.14 1.43 -8.21
C LYS A 26 19.88 0.55 -8.07
N GLU A 27 20.04 -0.77 -8.13
CA GLU A 27 19.00 -1.80 -8.14
C GLU A 27 19.05 -2.72 -6.91
N ASP A 28 19.86 -2.40 -5.89
CA ASP A 28 19.85 -3.19 -4.64
C ASP A 28 18.80 -2.60 -3.68
N GLY A 29 17.87 -3.43 -3.19
CA GLY A 29 16.90 -3.03 -2.15
C GLY A 29 17.56 -2.59 -0.82
N PRO A 30 16.78 -2.18 0.20
CA PRO A 30 17.31 -1.85 1.52
C PRO A 30 18.17 -2.99 2.08
N ALA A 31 19.29 -2.63 2.74
CA ALA A 31 20.28 -3.59 3.24
C ALA A 31 19.75 -4.40 4.43
N CYS A 32 18.75 -3.88 5.14
CA CYS A 32 18.04 -4.54 6.21
C CYS A 32 16.63 -3.95 6.38
N GLY A 33 15.65 -4.79 6.66
CA GLY A 33 14.26 -4.38 6.92
C GLY A 33 13.48 -3.94 5.68
N VAL A 34 12.31 -3.36 5.93
CA VAL A 34 11.36 -2.92 4.89
C VAL A 34 11.58 -1.46 4.45
N PHE A 35 12.29 -0.67 5.26
CA PHE A 35 12.38 0.76 5.09
C PHE A 35 13.58 1.20 4.25
N VAL A 36 13.35 2.15 3.34
CA VAL A 36 14.38 2.87 2.61
C VAL A 36 14.55 4.23 3.28
N GLN A 37 15.61 4.37 4.07
CA GLN A 37 15.85 5.52 4.96
C GLN A 37 16.75 6.57 4.31
N ASN A 38 16.71 7.82 4.77
CA ASN A 38 17.69 8.85 4.36
C ASN A 38 19.08 8.51 4.93
N ALA A 39 19.16 8.24 6.24
CA ALA A 39 20.37 7.78 6.90
C ALA A 39 20.06 6.98 8.19
N PRO A 40 21.04 6.26 8.76
CA PRO A 40 20.92 5.72 10.10
C PRO A 40 20.64 6.83 11.14
N ARG A 41 19.84 6.50 12.16
CA ARG A 41 19.50 7.44 13.25
C ARG A 41 20.75 8.05 13.89
N GLY A 42 20.71 9.36 14.13
CA GLY A 42 21.80 10.12 14.77
C GLY A 42 22.91 10.56 13.81
N THR A 43 22.75 10.32 12.50
CA THR A 43 23.68 10.84 11.49
C THR A 43 23.30 12.27 11.14
N ASP A 44 24.28 13.19 11.08
CA ASP A 44 24.07 14.52 10.51
C ASP A 44 24.02 14.41 8.98
N VAL A 45 22.91 14.84 8.39
CA VAL A 45 22.64 14.73 6.96
C VAL A 45 22.11 16.06 6.47
N GLN A 46 22.68 16.54 5.39
CA GLN A 46 22.24 17.76 4.71
C GLN A 46 21.88 17.43 3.27
N ALA A 47 20.95 18.20 2.70
CA ALA A 47 20.60 18.12 1.29
C ALA A 47 20.33 19.51 0.73
N ARG A 48 20.52 19.67 -0.57
CA ARG A 48 20.16 20.89 -1.31
C ARG A 48 19.01 20.58 -2.26
N PHE A 49 18.01 21.43 -2.27
CA PHE A 49 16.82 21.27 -3.11
C PHE A 49 16.71 22.37 -4.16
N SER A 50 16.11 22.04 -5.30
CA SER A 50 15.73 22.99 -6.34
C SER A 50 14.57 23.88 -5.88
N ASN A 51 14.54 25.12 -6.38
CA ASN A 51 13.38 26.00 -6.23
C ASN A 51 12.25 25.66 -7.21
N GLU A 52 12.55 24.91 -8.27
CA GLU A 52 11.57 24.49 -9.25
C GLU A 52 10.76 23.29 -8.75
N ARG A 53 9.43 23.40 -8.88
CA ARG A 53 8.53 22.31 -8.55
C ARG A 53 8.73 21.18 -9.55
N PHE A 54 9.11 20.02 -9.04
CA PHE A 54 9.30 18.82 -9.87
C PHE A 54 7.98 18.11 -10.13
N ALA A 55 7.15 17.97 -9.10
CA ALA A 55 5.84 17.33 -9.19
C ALA A 55 4.90 17.89 -8.11
N GLU A 56 3.64 17.52 -8.17
CA GLU A 56 2.69 17.77 -7.10
C GLU A 56 1.67 16.63 -6.98
N GLY A 57 1.27 16.36 -5.74
CA GLY A 57 0.06 15.60 -5.46
C GLY A 57 -1.11 16.55 -5.17
N GLY A 58 -2.22 16.00 -4.67
CA GLY A 58 -3.35 16.81 -4.22
C GLY A 58 -2.93 17.86 -3.19
N PHE A 59 -2.06 17.49 -2.24
CA PHE A 59 -1.80 18.27 -1.02
C PHE A 59 -0.34 18.64 -0.79
N ARG A 60 0.59 18.14 -1.61
CA ARG A 60 2.02 18.39 -1.44
C ARG A 60 2.68 18.81 -2.74
N HIS A 61 3.58 19.78 -2.66
CA HIS A 61 4.54 20.09 -3.71
C HIS A 61 5.80 19.25 -3.48
N VAL A 62 6.39 18.77 -4.57
CA VAL A 62 7.60 17.93 -4.54
C VAL A 62 8.72 18.65 -5.27
N TYR A 63 9.87 18.72 -4.63
CA TYR A 63 11.08 19.39 -5.13
C TYR A 63 12.23 18.39 -5.15
N LYS A 64 12.98 18.34 -6.26
CA LYS A 64 14.19 17.50 -6.35
C LYS A 64 15.31 18.09 -5.51
N GLY A 65 16.15 17.23 -4.99
CA GLY A 65 17.39 17.60 -4.33
C GLY A 65 18.46 16.52 -4.42
N VAL A 66 19.59 16.81 -3.81
CA VAL A 66 20.75 15.91 -3.69
C VAL A 66 21.27 15.98 -2.26
N TYR A 67 21.57 14.83 -1.66
CA TYR A 67 22.23 14.80 -0.35
C TYR A 67 23.65 15.36 -0.47
N LEU A 68 24.00 16.29 0.41
CA LEU A 68 25.31 16.92 0.49
C LEU A 68 26.25 16.23 1.49
N SER A 69 25.71 15.44 2.40
CA SER A 69 26.48 14.72 3.41
C SER A 69 25.75 13.44 3.86
N GLY A 70 26.48 12.58 4.58
CA GLY A 70 25.93 11.34 5.11
C GLY A 70 26.03 10.14 4.14
N PRO A 71 25.43 8.99 4.49
CA PRO A 71 25.64 7.74 3.75
C PRO A 71 25.11 7.72 2.31
N ARG A 72 24.29 8.71 1.96
CA ARG A 72 23.70 8.90 0.63
C ARG A 72 24.26 10.12 -0.10
N GLU A 73 25.38 10.68 0.35
CA GLU A 73 26.01 11.84 -0.30
C GLU A 73 26.12 11.64 -1.82
N GLY A 74 25.62 12.63 -2.58
CA GLY A 74 25.56 12.60 -4.05
C GLY A 74 24.38 11.83 -4.64
N GLU A 75 23.58 11.11 -3.85
CA GLU A 75 22.33 10.50 -4.31
C GLU A 75 21.20 11.55 -4.36
N GLU A 76 20.23 11.32 -5.27
CA GLU A 76 19.05 12.18 -5.39
C GLU A 76 18.04 11.90 -4.28
N CYS A 77 17.41 12.97 -3.81
CA CYS A 77 16.32 12.95 -2.83
C CYS A 77 15.18 13.86 -3.28
N VAL A 78 14.06 13.77 -2.58
CA VAL A 78 12.95 14.71 -2.75
C VAL A 78 12.59 15.35 -1.42
N MET A 79 12.23 16.63 -1.50
CA MET A 79 11.58 17.36 -0.42
C MET A 79 10.11 17.52 -0.75
N LYS A 80 9.24 17.26 0.22
CA LYS A 80 7.80 17.44 0.11
C LYS A 80 7.34 18.51 1.10
N GLU A 81 6.64 19.49 0.56
CA GLU A 81 6.03 20.59 1.29
C GLU A 81 4.51 20.50 1.18
N PHE A 82 3.79 20.67 2.29
CA PHE A 82 2.34 20.76 2.28
C PHE A 82 1.88 22.08 1.62
N LYS A 83 0.84 22.01 0.80
CA LYS A 83 0.23 23.20 0.17
C LYS A 83 -0.43 24.08 1.24
N THR A 84 -0.28 25.39 1.12
CA THR A 84 -0.81 26.41 2.05
C THR A 84 -2.32 26.23 2.27
N GLY A 85 -2.79 26.42 3.50
CA GLY A 85 -4.20 26.21 3.89
C GLY A 85 -4.52 24.79 4.38
N SER A 86 -3.56 23.87 4.32
CA SER A 86 -3.63 22.56 4.99
C SER A 86 -3.32 22.75 6.49
N VAL A 87 -4.37 22.92 7.30
CA VAL A 87 -4.28 23.38 8.70
C VAL A 87 -3.62 22.32 9.60
N HIS A 88 -2.66 22.75 10.43
CA HIS A 88 -1.87 22.02 11.43
C HIS A 88 -0.70 21.15 10.90
N GLU A 89 0.33 21.81 10.35
CA GLU A 89 1.59 21.17 9.92
C GLU A 89 2.11 20.07 10.88
N ALA A 90 2.12 20.33 12.19
CA ALA A 90 2.65 19.38 13.17
C ALA A 90 1.85 18.05 13.26
N THR A 91 0.52 18.11 13.29
CA THR A 91 -0.32 16.91 13.42
C THR A 91 -0.32 16.08 12.14
N PHE A 92 -0.14 16.71 10.98
CA PHE A 92 0.01 16.02 9.70
C PHE A 92 1.31 15.22 9.64
N PHE A 93 2.44 15.80 10.05
CA PHE A 93 3.70 15.04 10.11
C PHE A 93 3.61 13.86 11.08
N GLU A 94 2.97 14.04 12.24
CA GLU A 94 2.78 12.94 13.20
C GLU A 94 1.91 11.82 12.63
N ALA A 95 0.78 12.16 12.00
CA ALA A 95 -0.10 11.19 11.37
C ALA A 95 0.59 10.44 10.22
N ASP A 96 1.31 11.15 9.34
CA ASP A 96 2.10 10.55 8.25
C ASP A 96 3.15 9.57 8.79
N VAL A 97 3.88 9.96 9.86
CA VAL A 97 4.87 9.10 10.50
C VAL A 97 4.22 7.84 11.09
N GLN A 98 3.05 7.95 11.72
CA GLN A 98 2.32 6.78 12.24
C GLN A 98 1.82 5.87 11.11
N ALA A 99 1.30 6.45 10.02
CA ALA A 99 0.84 5.71 8.85
C ALA A 99 2.00 4.94 8.20
N VAL A 100 3.16 5.58 7.99
CA VAL A 100 4.37 4.94 7.45
C VAL A 100 4.83 3.79 8.34
N LYS A 101 4.87 3.97 9.66
CA LYS A 101 5.26 2.91 10.61
C LYS A 101 4.31 1.71 10.52
N LYS A 102 2.99 1.95 10.52
CA LYS A 102 1.98 0.89 10.40
C LYS A 102 2.06 0.19 9.05
N ALA A 103 2.23 0.95 7.96
CA ALA A 103 2.41 0.41 6.62
C ALA A 103 3.64 -0.49 6.53
N GLY A 104 4.77 -0.06 7.07
CA GLY A 104 5.99 -0.88 7.12
C GLY A 104 5.78 -2.20 7.87
N GLN A 105 5.06 -2.20 9.00
CA GLN A 105 4.72 -3.44 9.72
C GLN A 105 3.90 -4.41 8.85
N LEU A 106 2.91 -3.89 8.11
CA LEU A 106 2.05 -4.70 7.23
C LEU A 106 2.81 -5.22 6.01
N ILE A 107 3.65 -4.39 5.39
CA ILE A 107 4.49 -4.76 4.26
C ILE A 107 5.53 -5.82 4.67
N GLN A 108 6.14 -5.68 5.85
CA GLN A 108 7.07 -6.67 6.37
C GLN A 108 6.38 -8.04 6.50
N LYS A 109 5.19 -8.10 7.11
CA LYS A 109 4.39 -9.33 7.20
C LYS A 109 4.04 -9.91 5.83
N PHE A 110 3.71 -9.07 4.86
CA PHE A 110 3.39 -9.51 3.50
C PHE A 110 4.61 -10.13 2.80
N ASN A 111 5.77 -9.49 2.93
CA ASN A 111 7.01 -10.03 2.39
C ASN A 111 7.41 -11.34 3.07
N ASP A 112 7.23 -11.45 4.39
CA ASP A 112 7.59 -12.66 5.15
C ASP A 112 6.66 -13.83 4.86
N ALA A 113 5.42 -13.54 4.44
CA ALA A 113 4.48 -14.55 3.95
C ALA A 113 4.87 -15.12 2.58
N ASN A 114 5.83 -14.53 1.87
CA ASN A 114 6.34 -14.99 0.57
C ASN A 114 5.23 -15.26 -0.48
N ILE A 115 4.15 -14.47 -0.44
CA ILE A 115 3.00 -14.58 -1.37
C ILE A 115 3.41 -14.22 -2.80
N VAL A 116 4.37 -13.30 -2.93
CA VAL A 116 4.93 -12.83 -4.21
C VAL A 116 6.45 -12.89 -4.16
N SER A 117 7.08 -13.11 -5.32
CA SER A 117 8.54 -13.19 -5.43
C SER A 117 9.23 -11.83 -5.28
N LYS A 118 8.62 -10.77 -5.80
CA LYS A 118 9.16 -9.40 -5.69
C LYS A 118 8.87 -8.83 -4.31
N ARG A 119 9.93 -8.46 -3.58
CA ARG A 119 9.78 -7.81 -2.27
C ARG A 119 9.26 -6.38 -2.42
N VAL A 120 8.51 -5.93 -1.43
CA VAL A 120 7.98 -4.57 -1.36
C VAL A 120 8.71 -3.82 -0.24
N TYR A 121 9.21 -2.63 -0.55
CA TYR A 121 9.86 -1.74 0.40
C TYR A 121 9.10 -0.42 0.49
N LEU A 122 9.38 0.36 1.52
CA LEU A 122 8.71 1.62 1.79
C LEU A 122 9.73 2.70 2.12
N ASN A 123 9.68 3.85 1.45
CA ASN A 123 10.41 5.03 1.88
C ASN A 123 9.98 5.43 3.29
N GLU A 124 10.95 5.65 4.17
CA GLU A 124 10.73 6.21 5.50
C GLU A 124 11.11 7.69 5.46
N PRO A 125 10.14 8.60 5.23
CA PRO A 125 10.43 10.03 5.18
C PRO A 125 10.80 10.55 6.56
N GLU A 126 11.67 11.55 6.60
CA GLU A 126 12.08 12.25 7.81
C GLU A 126 11.61 13.70 7.78
N VAL A 127 11.22 14.21 8.95
CA VAL A 127 10.86 15.62 9.12
C VAL A 127 12.15 16.42 9.33
N TRP A 128 12.51 17.25 8.37
CA TRP A 128 13.69 18.10 8.42
C TRP A 128 13.28 19.58 8.57
N SER A 129 14.17 20.39 9.13
CA SER A 129 13.98 21.84 9.23
C SER A 129 14.88 22.55 8.22
N GLY A 130 14.31 23.42 7.38
CA GLY A 130 15.07 24.19 6.41
C GLY A 130 16.02 25.19 7.07
N SER A 131 17.28 25.21 6.64
CA SER A 131 18.34 26.07 7.18
C SER A 131 18.57 27.37 6.39
N GLY A 132 17.91 27.55 5.25
CA GLY A 132 18.09 28.73 4.41
C GLY A 132 17.09 28.84 3.26
N GLY A 133 17.06 30.02 2.61
CA GLY A 133 16.17 30.31 1.49
C GLY A 133 14.69 30.35 1.89
N ARG A 134 13.80 30.00 0.95
CA ARG A 134 12.34 30.06 1.14
C ARG A 134 11.78 29.08 2.18
N ILE A 135 12.60 28.11 2.60
CA ILE A 135 12.22 27.07 3.58
C ILE A 135 12.87 27.29 4.95
N ALA A 136 13.58 28.41 5.15
CA ALA A 136 14.25 28.69 6.42
C ALA A 136 13.23 28.66 7.58
N GLY A 137 13.46 27.79 8.56
CA GLY A 137 12.58 27.60 9.72
C GLY A 137 11.32 26.76 9.45
N HIS A 138 11.04 26.35 8.21
CA HIS A 138 9.91 25.50 7.88
C HIS A 138 10.27 24.01 8.01
N LYS A 139 9.28 23.20 8.42
CA LYS A 139 9.38 21.75 8.43
C LYS A 139 8.98 21.17 7.08
N VAL A 140 9.75 20.19 6.60
CA VAL A 140 9.53 19.50 5.32
C VAL A 140 9.74 18.01 5.49
N LEU A 141 9.12 17.19 4.64
CA LEU A 141 9.45 15.76 4.57
C LEU A 141 10.55 15.54 3.53
N VAL A 142 11.58 14.78 3.90
CA VAL A 142 12.66 14.38 3.01
C VAL A 142 12.73 12.87 2.93
N GLU A 143 12.85 12.36 1.70
CA GLU A 143 13.04 10.93 1.44
C GLU A 143 13.91 10.68 0.20
N PRO A 144 14.48 9.47 0.06
CA PRO A 144 15.23 9.08 -1.12
C PRO A 144 14.37 9.14 -2.40
N MET A 145 14.95 9.64 -3.49
CA MET A 145 14.25 9.75 -4.77
C MET A 145 13.97 8.37 -5.35
N ILE A 146 12.70 8.10 -5.66
CA ILE A 146 12.30 6.94 -6.45
C ILE A 146 12.73 7.17 -7.90
N GLN A 147 13.71 6.40 -8.34
CA GLN A 147 14.27 6.47 -9.69
C GLN A 147 13.37 5.77 -10.71
N GLY A 148 13.32 6.31 -11.94
CA GLY A 148 12.60 5.71 -13.07
C GLY A 148 11.12 6.08 -13.12
N THR A 149 10.29 5.16 -13.62
CA THR A 149 8.85 5.38 -13.78
C THR A 149 8.12 5.28 -12.44
N TYR A 150 7.34 6.31 -12.13
CA TYR A 150 6.47 6.37 -10.96
C TYR A 150 5.08 5.82 -11.30
N PHE A 151 4.54 4.97 -10.44
CA PHE A 151 3.24 4.32 -10.59
C PHE A 151 2.33 4.64 -9.41
N ARG A 152 1.05 4.89 -9.68
CA ARG A 152 -0.01 4.89 -8.67
C ARG A 152 -0.84 3.63 -8.88
N PHE A 153 -0.68 2.63 -8.02
CA PHE A 153 -1.30 1.32 -8.22
C PHE A 153 -2.76 1.29 -7.78
N ASN A 154 -3.09 1.97 -6.69
CA ASN A 154 -4.46 2.17 -6.25
C ASN A 154 -4.63 3.49 -5.51
N SER A 155 -5.88 3.84 -5.20
CA SER A 155 -6.22 4.99 -4.36
C SER A 155 -6.74 4.56 -2.99
N ASN A 156 -6.88 5.54 -2.09
CA ASN A 156 -7.56 5.31 -0.82
C ASN A 156 -9.10 5.25 -0.95
N THR A 157 -9.69 5.43 -2.13
CA THR A 157 -11.13 5.24 -2.37
C THR A 157 -11.45 3.89 -3.03
N GLY A 158 -10.44 3.12 -3.45
CA GLY A 158 -10.62 1.81 -4.10
C GLY A 158 -10.39 1.79 -5.60
N TYR A 159 -9.94 2.90 -6.20
CA TYR A 159 -9.52 2.91 -7.60
C TYR A 159 -8.29 2.02 -7.77
N ALA A 160 -8.19 1.31 -8.88
CA ALA A 160 -7.07 0.45 -9.21
C ALA A 160 -6.68 0.64 -10.67
N GLU A 161 -5.39 0.87 -10.93
CA GLU A 161 -4.86 0.82 -12.29
C GLU A 161 -4.85 -0.64 -12.82
N PRO A 162 -4.80 -0.83 -14.15
CA PRO A 162 -4.52 -2.13 -14.74
C PRO A 162 -3.18 -2.72 -14.24
N ASP A 163 -3.08 -4.05 -14.24
CA ASP A 163 -1.85 -4.79 -13.88
C ASP A 163 -1.30 -4.56 -12.45
N THR A 164 -2.19 -4.32 -11.49
CA THR A 164 -1.86 -4.01 -10.10
C THR A 164 -1.97 -5.20 -9.15
N ALA A 165 -2.01 -6.45 -9.65
CA ALA A 165 -2.35 -7.65 -8.88
C ALA A 165 -1.56 -7.81 -7.57
N THR A 166 -0.25 -7.54 -7.56
CA THR A 166 0.59 -7.61 -6.35
C THR A 166 0.15 -6.58 -5.30
N MET A 167 -0.12 -5.35 -5.73
CA MET A 167 -0.50 -4.26 -4.83
C MET A 167 -1.93 -4.41 -4.32
N GLN A 168 -2.83 -4.92 -5.16
CA GLN A 168 -4.17 -5.31 -4.74
C GLN A 168 -4.15 -6.43 -3.69
N ALA A 169 -3.27 -7.43 -3.88
CA ALA A 169 -3.08 -8.49 -2.89
C ALA A 169 -2.47 -7.97 -1.59
N LEU A 170 -1.51 -7.04 -1.64
CA LEU A 170 -0.95 -6.40 -0.44
C LEU A 170 -2.05 -5.64 0.35
N SER A 171 -2.90 -4.88 -0.33
CA SER A 171 -4.05 -4.22 0.31
C SER A 171 -4.99 -5.24 0.97
N HIS A 172 -5.43 -6.29 0.25
CA HIS A 172 -6.31 -7.33 0.82
C HIS A 172 -5.64 -8.10 1.98
N PHE A 173 -4.37 -8.47 1.84
CA PHE A 173 -3.58 -9.12 2.88
C PHE A 173 -3.55 -8.27 4.16
N SER A 174 -3.34 -6.95 4.03
CA SER A 174 -3.29 -6.05 5.19
C SER A 174 -4.60 -6.06 5.99
N TYR A 175 -5.74 -6.13 5.30
CA TYR A 175 -7.06 -6.30 5.91
C TYR A 175 -7.20 -7.66 6.58
N HIS A 176 -6.76 -8.73 5.93
CA HIS A 176 -6.82 -10.07 6.49
C HIS A 176 -5.95 -10.23 7.75
N ILE A 177 -4.66 -9.90 7.67
CA ILE A 177 -3.69 -10.11 8.75
C ILE A 177 -3.94 -9.20 9.96
N SER A 178 -4.64 -8.09 9.77
CA SER A 178 -5.09 -7.21 10.86
C SER A 178 -6.45 -7.61 11.44
N ASN A 179 -7.03 -8.73 11.00
CA ASN A 179 -8.40 -9.16 11.35
C ASN A 179 -9.46 -8.08 11.05
N GLY A 180 -9.25 -7.34 9.97
CA GLY A 180 -10.11 -6.29 9.46
C GLY A 180 -10.08 -4.99 10.25
N GLN A 181 -9.01 -4.72 11.00
CA GLN A 181 -8.82 -3.47 11.74
C GLN A 181 -8.17 -2.37 10.89
N TYR A 182 -7.29 -2.76 9.96
CA TYR A 182 -6.52 -1.84 9.13
C TYR A 182 -6.58 -2.25 7.66
N LEU A 183 -6.52 -1.28 6.77
CA LEU A 183 -6.34 -1.50 5.33
C LEU A 183 -5.25 -0.55 4.81
N LEU A 184 -4.21 -1.11 4.21
CA LEU A 184 -3.16 -0.38 3.50
C LEU A 184 -3.59 -0.13 2.05
N CYS A 185 -3.62 1.13 1.64
CA CYS A 185 -4.08 1.58 0.31
C CYS A 185 -3.31 2.85 -0.13
N ASP A 186 -3.76 3.47 -1.22
CA ASP A 186 -3.06 4.55 -1.94
C ASP A 186 -1.60 4.17 -2.26
N LEU A 187 -1.41 2.91 -2.68
CA LEU A 187 -0.10 2.35 -2.96
C LEU A 187 0.46 2.98 -4.21
N GLN A 188 1.60 3.66 -4.07
CA GLN A 188 2.27 4.38 -5.14
C GLN A 188 3.79 4.37 -4.94
N GLY A 189 4.54 4.47 -6.04
CA GLY A 189 6.00 4.48 -6.02
C GLY A 189 6.63 3.84 -7.26
N GLY A 190 7.83 3.29 -7.09
CA GLY A 190 8.64 2.71 -8.16
C GLY A 190 8.45 1.20 -8.30
N ARG A 191 8.44 0.73 -9.55
CA ARG A 191 8.48 -0.69 -9.90
C ARG A 191 9.83 -1.04 -10.52
N TYR A 192 10.57 -1.92 -9.88
CA TYR A 192 11.88 -2.41 -10.32
C TYR A 192 11.79 -3.91 -10.69
N ASP A 193 12.86 -4.43 -11.28
CA ASP A 193 12.89 -5.82 -11.75
C ASP A 193 12.74 -6.81 -10.59
N GLY A 194 13.42 -6.58 -9.46
CA GLY A 194 13.38 -7.46 -8.30
C GLY A 194 12.43 -7.04 -7.17
N PHE A 195 11.97 -5.79 -7.16
CA PHE A 195 11.27 -5.23 -6.00
C PHE A 195 10.40 -4.02 -6.35
N TYR A 196 9.66 -3.55 -5.36
CA TYR A 196 8.94 -2.27 -5.38
C TYR A 196 9.49 -1.37 -4.27
N ILE A 197 9.50 -0.06 -4.50
CA ILE A 197 9.65 0.94 -3.44
C ILE A 197 8.39 1.78 -3.45
N LEU A 198 7.64 1.74 -2.37
CA LEU A 198 6.44 2.53 -2.16
C LEU A 198 6.78 3.81 -1.38
N THR A 199 5.90 4.79 -1.47
CA THR A 199 5.94 6.03 -0.70
C THR A 199 4.53 6.48 -0.37
N ASP A 200 4.40 7.35 0.64
CA ASP A 200 3.15 8.02 1.00
C ASP A 200 1.94 7.08 1.17
N PRO A 201 2.07 6.01 1.97
CA PRO A 201 1.00 5.04 2.14
C PRO A 201 -0.16 5.63 2.93
N VAL A 202 -1.38 5.19 2.62
CA VAL A 202 -2.56 5.49 3.44
C VAL A 202 -2.97 4.24 4.20
N ILE A 203 -3.27 4.42 5.49
CA ILE A 203 -3.89 3.40 6.33
C ILE A 203 -5.32 3.85 6.64
N HIS A 204 -6.30 3.06 6.22
CA HIS A 204 -7.63 3.16 6.82
C HIS A 204 -7.68 2.36 8.10
N SER A 205 -8.29 2.92 9.13
CA SER A 205 -8.51 2.27 10.42
C SER A 205 -9.96 2.42 10.87
N LYS A 206 -10.45 1.55 11.76
CA LYS A 206 -11.81 1.72 12.28
C LYS A 206 -11.99 3.03 13.05
N GLY A 207 -10.93 3.49 13.72
CA GLY A 207 -10.93 4.66 14.59
C GLY A 207 -10.55 5.98 13.91
N LYS A 208 -10.24 6.00 12.61
CA LYS A 208 -9.69 7.18 11.91
C LYS A 208 -8.41 7.73 12.58
N GLU A 209 -7.48 6.83 12.87
CA GLU A 209 -6.26 7.06 13.64
C GLU A 209 -5.12 7.69 12.81
N PHE A 210 -5.17 7.64 11.48
CA PHE A 210 -4.03 7.95 10.60
C PHE A 210 -4.19 9.25 9.78
N GLY A 211 -4.76 10.28 10.40
CA GLY A 211 -4.91 11.60 9.77
C GLY A 211 -6.04 11.66 8.73
N GLY A 212 -6.11 12.75 7.97
CA GLY A 212 -7.30 13.03 7.15
C GLY A 212 -7.44 12.18 5.88
N THR A 213 -6.42 11.42 5.48
CA THR A 213 -6.51 10.41 4.41
C THR A 213 -7.13 9.09 4.88
N ASP A 214 -7.22 8.88 6.20
CA ASP A 214 -7.93 7.75 6.81
C ASP A 214 -9.45 7.98 6.71
N LEU A 215 -10.07 7.36 5.69
CA LEU A 215 -11.51 7.42 5.46
C LEU A 215 -12.28 6.47 6.39
N GLY A 216 -11.61 5.84 7.35
CA GLY A 216 -12.22 5.06 8.40
C GLY A 216 -12.74 3.69 7.94
N GLN A 217 -13.69 3.16 8.71
CA GLN A 217 -14.44 1.96 8.36
C GLN A 217 -15.13 2.07 6.98
N GLU A 218 -15.56 3.26 6.57
CA GLU A 218 -16.18 3.49 5.27
C GLU A 218 -15.16 3.36 4.13
N GLY A 219 -13.96 3.90 4.29
CA GLY A 219 -12.84 3.69 3.37
C GLY A 219 -12.50 2.21 3.19
N ILE A 220 -12.43 1.47 4.29
CA ILE A 220 -12.18 0.03 4.27
C ILE A 220 -13.26 -0.69 3.44
N GLU A 221 -14.53 -0.45 3.77
CA GLU A 221 -15.66 -1.09 3.07
C GLU A 221 -15.70 -0.72 1.60
N ASN A 222 -15.47 0.56 1.26
CA ASN A 222 -15.51 1.03 -0.12
C ASN A 222 -14.38 0.45 -0.97
N PHE A 223 -13.15 0.41 -0.44
CA PHE A 223 -12.02 -0.22 -1.13
C PHE A 223 -12.31 -1.71 -1.36
N MET A 224 -12.76 -2.44 -0.33
CA MET A 224 -13.02 -3.87 -0.44
C MET A 224 -14.21 -4.19 -1.38
N ALA A 225 -15.19 -3.29 -1.52
CA ALA A 225 -16.28 -3.43 -2.47
C ALA A 225 -15.82 -3.30 -3.93
N HIS A 226 -14.84 -2.44 -4.19
CA HIS A 226 -14.21 -2.30 -5.52
C HIS A 226 -13.12 -3.33 -5.79
N HIS A 227 -12.52 -3.89 -4.74
CA HIS A 227 -11.49 -4.91 -4.87
C HIS A 227 -12.00 -6.15 -5.62
N ARG A 228 -11.13 -6.71 -6.46
CA ARG A 228 -11.33 -7.99 -7.13
C ARG A 228 -10.08 -8.83 -6.84
N CYS A 229 -10.28 -9.98 -6.21
CA CYS A 229 -9.18 -10.88 -5.89
C CYS A 229 -8.46 -11.31 -7.17
N GLY A 230 -7.15 -11.08 -7.21
CA GLY A 230 -6.28 -11.49 -8.30
C GLY A 230 -5.50 -12.76 -7.96
N ARG A 231 -4.58 -13.15 -8.85
CA ARG A 231 -3.75 -14.37 -8.73
C ARG A 231 -2.91 -14.49 -7.44
N PHE A 232 -2.73 -13.41 -6.71
CA PHE A 232 -1.94 -13.37 -5.47
C PHE A 232 -2.79 -13.22 -4.21
N CYS A 233 -4.11 -13.07 -4.34
CA CYS A 233 -5.00 -13.11 -3.18
C CYS A 233 -5.29 -14.57 -2.82
N ASP A 234 -5.27 -14.90 -1.53
CA ASP A 234 -5.78 -16.19 -1.06
C ASP A 234 -7.30 -16.12 -0.92
N PRO A 235 -8.07 -17.07 -1.51
CA PRO A 235 -9.52 -17.14 -1.35
C PRO A 235 -10.01 -17.22 0.11
N ASN A 236 -9.16 -17.68 1.03
CA ASN A 236 -9.48 -17.80 2.46
C ASN A 236 -9.21 -16.52 3.24
N TRP A 237 -8.63 -15.49 2.62
CA TRP A 237 -8.42 -14.21 3.27
C TRP A 237 -9.75 -13.55 3.64
N LYS A 238 -9.70 -12.84 4.77
CA LYS A 238 -10.87 -12.19 5.35
C LYS A 238 -11.45 -11.20 4.36
N LEU A 239 -12.77 -11.18 4.24
CA LEU A 239 -13.53 -10.15 3.55
C LEU A 239 -14.52 -9.52 4.53
N PRO A 240 -14.95 -8.26 4.31
CA PRO A 240 -16.14 -7.73 4.96
C PRO A 240 -17.35 -8.64 4.70
N PRO A 241 -18.35 -8.66 5.60
CA PRO A 241 -19.63 -9.30 5.34
C PRO A 241 -20.21 -8.86 3.99
N ALA A 242 -20.84 -9.76 3.23
CA ALA A 242 -21.33 -9.48 1.87
C ALA A 242 -22.21 -8.20 1.78
N LYS A 243 -23.05 -7.95 2.78
CA LYS A 243 -23.89 -6.74 2.88
C LYS A 243 -23.11 -5.41 2.98
N LYS A 244 -21.80 -5.48 3.25
CA LYS A 244 -20.87 -4.34 3.33
C LYS A 244 -19.98 -4.21 2.09
N LEU A 245 -20.13 -5.11 1.11
CA LEU A 245 -19.43 -5.05 -0.19
C LEU A 245 -20.25 -4.29 -1.25
N ILE A 246 -21.14 -3.41 -0.81
CA ILE A 246 -21.82 -2.44 -1.68
C ILE A 246 -21.06 -1.12 -1.54
N PRO A 247 -20.47 -0.57 -2.62
CA PRO A 247 -19.79 0.72 -2.59
C PRO A 247 -20.66 1.83 -1.99
N ARG A 248 -20.03 2.72 -1.22
CA ARG A 248 -20.66 3.92 -0.64
C ARG A 248 -20.39 5.17 -1.46
N PHE A 249 -19.26 5.22 -2.16
CA PHE A 249 -18.84 6.33 -3.00
C PHE A 249 -17.96 5.82 -4.15
N GLU A 250 -17.77 6.65 -5.17
CA GLU A 250 -16.99 6.29 -6.35
C GLU A 250 -15.52 6.07 -6.02
N ALA A 251 -14.93 5.05 -6.63
CA ALA A 251 -13.50 4.81 -6.63
C ALA A 251 -12.83 5.76 -7.64
N VAL A 252 -12.18 6.80 -7.15
CA VAL A 252 -11.52 7.83 -7.97
C VAL A 252 -10.00 7.70 -7.91
N ALA A 253 -9.34 8.05 -9.02
CA ALA A 253 -7.90 8.20 -9.06
C ALA A 253 -7.47 9.40 -8.20
N GLY A 254 -6.32 9.31 -7.53
CA GLY A 254 -5.86 10.35 -6.61
C GLY A 254 -6.03 9.97 -5.14
N THR A 255 -5.66 10.88 -4.24
CA THR A 255 -5.78 10.70 -2.79
C THR A 255 -6.91 11.59 -2.29
N THR A 256 -7.87 11.03 -1.55
CA THR A 256 -9.05 11.74 -1.02
C THR A 256 -8.90 12.01 0.48
N PHE A 257 -9.32 13.18 0.96
CA PHE A 257 -9.38 13.51 2.39
C PHE A 257 -10.82 13.53 2.90
N GLY A 258 -11.09 12.89 4.05
CA GLY A 258 -12.33 13.05 4.82
C GLY A 258 -13.64 13.15 4.01
N GLU A 259 -14.52 14.07 4.40
CA GLU A 259 -15.88 14.31 3.84
C GLU A 259 -15.94 14.63 2.34
N ALA A 260 -14.80 14.67 1.63
CA ALA A 260 -14.75 14.93 0.19
C ALA A 260 -15.22 13.73 -0.67
N ALA A 261 -15.39 12.54 -0.10
CA ALA A 261 -15.92 11.40 -0.83
C ALA A 261 -17.44 11.56 -1.04
N ALA A 262 -17.84 11.87 -2.28
CA ALA A 262 -19.25 12.04 -2.64
C ALA A 262 -20.02 10.71 -2.49
N LEU A 263 -20.87 10.64 -1.45
CA LEU A 263 -21.70 9.47 -1.19
C LEU A 263 -22.71 9.25 -2.32
N PHE A 264 -22.93 7.99 -2.67
CA PHE A 264 -24.03 7.60 -3.55
C PHE A 264 -25.38 7.89 -2.91
N THR A 265 -26.34 8.32 -3.73
CA THR A 265 -27.74 8.50 -3.31
C THR A 265 -28.37 7.16 -2.91
N LYS A 266 -29.51 7.21 -2.20
CA LYS A 266 -30.25 5.99 -1.82
C LYS A 266 -30.65 5.16 -3.03
N GLU A 267 -31.04 5.81 -4.12
CA GLU A 267 -31.44 5.19 -5.38
C GLU A 267 -30.25 4.49 -6.04
N GLN A 268 -29.11 5.19 -6.15
CA GLN A 268 -27.87 4.62 -6.69
C GLN A 268 -27.41 3.39 -5.88
N ARG A 269 -27.51 3.45 -4.54
CA ARG A 269 -27.17 2.32 -3.68
C ARG A 269 -28.12 1.14 -3.86
N LYS A 270 -29.41 1.38 -4.03
CA LYS A 270 -30.40 0.33 -4.31
C LYS A 270 -30.11 -0.37 -5.65
N ASP A 271 -29.71 0.39 -6.67
CA ASP A 271 -29.33 -0.17 -7.96
C ASP A 271 -28.03 -0.99 -7.87
N LEU A 272 -27.04 -0.52 -7.11
CA LEU A 272 -25.81 -1.26 -6.83
C LEU A 272 -26.10 -2.56 -6.06
N GLU A 273 -26.98 -2.52 -5.06
CA GLU A 273 -27.43 -3.71 -4.32
C GLU A 273 -28.05 -4.76 -5.25
N ILE A 274 -28.92 -4.35 -6.18
CA ILE A 274 -29.52 -5.24 -7.16
C ILE A 274 -28.44 -5.85 -8.07
N LYS A 275 -27.50 -5.04 -8.55
CA LYS A 275 -26.38 -5.48 -9.41
C LYS A 275 -25.50 -6.50 -8.68
N VAL A 276 -25.02 -6.18 -7.48
CA VAL A 276 -24.17 -7.07 -6.67
C VAL A 276 -24.88 -8.38 -6.37
N ASN A 277 -26.15 -8.34 -5.97
CA ASN A 277 -26.94 -9.56 -5.72
C ASN A 277 -27.10 -10.40 -6.99
N LYS A 278 -27.27 -9.78 -8.16
CA LYS A 278 -27.33 -10.48 -9.44
C LYS A 278 -25.98 -11.13 -9.79
N GLU A 279 -24.86 -10.43 -9.61
CA GLU A 279 -23.51 -10.96 -9.85
C GLU A 279 -23.15 -12.11 -8.92
N VAL A 280 -23.49 -12.00 -7.63
CA VAL A 280 -23.32 -13.09 -6.64
C VAL A 280 -24.14 -14.30 -7.06
N ARG A 281 -25.41 -14.11 -7.44
CA ARG A 281 -26.27 -15.20 -7.95
C ARG A 281 -25.69 -15.85 -9.22
N ILE A 282 -25.15 -15.06 -10.14
CA ILE A 282 -24.48 -15.57 -11.36
C ILE A 282 -23.25 -16.40 -10.98
N SER A 283 -22.44 -15.92 -10.04
CA SER A 283 -21.22 -16.60 -9.60
C SER A 283 -21.54 -17.92 -8.90
N ILE A 284 -22.53 -17.93 -8.00
CA ILE A 284 -23.04 -19.16 -7.36
C ILE A 284 -23.57 -20.13 -8.42
N ARG A 285 -24.34 -19.64 -9.39
CA ARG A 285 -24.88 -20.48 -10.47
C ARG A 285 -23.77 -21.10 -11.33
N LYS A 286 -22.72 -20.36 -11.67
CA LYS A 286 -21.55 -20.90 -12.40
C LYS A 286 -20.83 -21.97 -11.59
N LEU A 287 -20.67 -21.78 -10.28
CA LEU A 287 -20.09 -22.79 -9.39
C LEU A 287 -20.97 -24.06 -9.35
N TRP A 288 -22.29 -23.91 -9.30
CA TRP A 288 -23.21 -25.05 -9.29
C TRP A 288 -23.33 -25.75 -10.64
N GLU A 289 -23.33 -25.03 -11.77
CA GLU A 289 -23.33 -25.61 -13.12
C GLU A 289 -22.04 -26.39 -13.43
N GLY A 290 -20.90 -25.98 -12.85
CA GLY A 290 -19.65 -26.73 -12.92
C GLY A 290 -19.57 -27.93 -11.95
N ALA A 291 -20.37 -27.93 -10.88
CA ALA A 291 -20.40 -28.99 -9.86
C ALA A 291 -21.50 -30.04 -10.08
N LEU A 292 -22.41 -29.83 -11.04
CA LEU A 292 -23.46 -30.79 -11.37
C LEU A 292 -22.90 -31.91 -12.25
N PRO A 293 -23.17 -33.19 -11.93
CA PRO A 293 -22.81 -34.32 -12.80
C PRO A 293 -23.36 -34.11 -14.21
N SER A 294 -22.60 -34.57 -15.22
CA SER A 294 -22.84 -34.39 -16.66
C SER A 294 -24.27 -34.72 -17.13
N ASP A 295 -24.98 -35.52 -16.35
CA ASP A 295 -26.21 -36.20 -16.74
C ASP A 295 -27.47 -35.40 -16.38
N LYS A 296 -27.33 -34.26 -15.68
CA LYS A 296 -28.45 -33.36 -15.32
C LYS A 296 -28.55 -32.08 -16.17
N LYS A 297 -27.82 -32.01 -17.31
CA LYS A 297 -27.83 -30.83 -18.21
C LYS A 297 -29.14 -30.60 -18.98
N GLN A 298 -30.11 -31.52 -18.91
CA GLN A 298 -31.43 -31.36 -19.53
C GLN A 298 -32.54 -31.31 -18.48
N ILE A 299 -32.70 -30.17 -17.82
CA ILE A 299 -34.03 -29.76 -17.35
C ILE A 299 -34.30 -28.40 -17.98
N VAL A 300 -34.76 -28.44 -19.23
CA VAL A 300 -35.43 -27.31 -19.86
C VAL A 300 -36.76 -27.16 -19.12
N VAL A 301 -36.88 -26.12 -18.30
CA VAL A 301 -38.17 -25.74 -17.70
C VAL A 301 -39.04 -25.18 -18.82
N ASP A 302 -39.87 -26.04 -19.40
CA ASP A 302 -40.94 -25.64 -20.31
C ASP A 302 -41.99 -24.83 -19.52
N ARG A 303 -42.07 -23.53 -19.80
CA ARG A 303 -42.99 -22.59 -19.15
C ARG A 303 -44.39 -22.57 -19.80
N SER A 304 -44.74 -23.53 -20.66
CA SER A 304 -45.97 -23.46 -21.45
C SER A 304 -47.22 -24.12 -20.84
N LYS A 305 -47.16 -24.84 -19.72
CA LYS A 305 -48.37 -25.47 -19.14
C LYS A 305 -48.94 -24.69 -17.95
N ARG A 306 -49.67 -23.61 -18.23
CA ARG A 306 -50.75 -23.11 -17.34
C ARG A 306 -51.86 -24.16 -17.33
N VAL A 307 -52.05 -24.85 -16.21
CA VAL A 307 -53.30 -25.58 -15.95
C VAL A 307 -54.26 -24.57 -15.32
N THR A 308 -55.20 -24.06 -16.12
CA THR A 308 -56.38 -23.34 -15.64
C THR A 308 -57.39 -24.35 -15.11
N ALA A 309 -57.69 -24.31 -13.81
CA ALA A 309 -58.89 -24.96 -13.28
C ALA A 309 -60.11 -24.08 -13.62
N LYS A 310 -60.94 -24.54 -14.56
CA LYS A 310 -62.29 -24.02 -14.80
C LYS A 310 -63.26 -24.70 -13.83
N ALA A 311 -64.19 -23.91 -13.31
CA ALA A 311 -65.36 -24.36 -12.56
C ALA A 311 -66.23 -25.34 -13.38
N VAL A 312 -66.86 -26.28 -12.68
CA VAL A 312 -67.96 -27.11 -13.22
C VAL A 312 -69.27 -26.57 -12.64
N PRO A 313 -70.33 -26.36 -13.46
CA PRO A 313 -71.62 -25.84 -13.01
C PRO A 313 -72.62 -26.94 -12.62
N SER A 314 -73.66 -26.47 -11.91
CA SER A 314 -74.89 -27.10 -11.36
C SER A 314 -74.70 -28.14 -10.27
#